data_AF-A0A3K6UWG4-F1
#
_entry.id   AF-A0A3K6UWG4-F1
#
_cell.length_a   1.000
_cell.length_b   1.000
_cell.length_c   1.000
_cell.angle_alpha   90.00
_cell.angle_beta   90.00
_cell.angle_gamma   90.00
#
_symmetry.space_group_name_H-M   'P 1'
#
loop_
_entity.id
_entity.type
_entity.pdbx_description
1 polymer ?
#
loop_
_entity_poly.entity_id
_entity_poly.type
_entity_poly.pdbx_seq_one_letter_code
_entity_poly.pdbx_strand_id
1 'polypeptide(L)'
;MSKPLNEEIFIEFKSDLAERKNEVLLQVLELLETFRSDKNEKMARISSELTEILENEENLEKILNAKNLEELLNILIALNEDKMIKVYEDSYLKEKFPNVMVDKFLK
;
A
#
# COMPACT_ATOMS: atom_id res chain seq x y z
N MET A 1 41.27 -15.18 -12.62
CA MET A 1 40.48 -14.27 -13.45
C MET A 1 39.07 -14.22 -12.87
N SER A 2 38.83 -13.30 -11.93
CA SER A 2 37.52 -13.15 -11.28
C SER A 2 36.57 -12.46 -12.25
N LYS A 3 35.44 -13.11 -12.56
CA LYS A 3 34.33 -12.47 -13.31
C LYS A 3 33.70 -11.40 -12.41
N PRO A 4 33.43 -10.18 -12.89
CA PRO A 4 32.69 -9.21 -12.10
C PRO A 4 31.23 -9.68 -12.01
N LEU A 5 30.74 -9.80 -10.78
CA LEU A 5 29.36 -10.15 -10.50
C LEU A 5 28.52 -8.88 -10.65
N ASN A 6 27.66 -8.84 -11.67
CA ASN A 6 26.31 -8.27 -11.59
C ASN A 6 26.17 -6.83 -11.04
N GLU A 7 26.90 -5.86 -11.61
CA GLU A 7 26.62 -4.44 -11.33
C GLU A 7 25.21 -4.05 -11.81
N GLU A 8 24.72 -4.65 -12.91
CA GLU A 8 23.37 -4.38 -13.45
C GLU A 8 22.25 -4.90 -12.54
N ILE A 9 22.39 -6.11 -11.96
CA ILE A 9 21.38 -6.66 -11.04
C ILE A 9 21.30 -5.85 -9.75
N PHE A 10 22.43 -5.26 -9.31
CA PHE A 10 22.46 -4.43 -8.11
C PHE A 10 21.76 -3.07 -8.29
N ILE A 11 21.70 -2.54 -9.51
CA ILE A 11 21.01 -1.28 -9.82
C ILE A 11 19.50 -1.50 -9.84
N GLU A 12 19.04 -2.58 -10.47
CA GLU A 12 17.63 -2.95 -10.54
C GLU A 12 17.04 -3.25 -9.15
N PHE A 13 17.83 -3.90 -8.27
CA PHE A 13 17.43 -4.13 -6.87
C PHE A 13 17.34 -2.84 -6.04
N LYS A 14 18.14 -1.81 -6.35
CA LYS A 14 18.13 -0.54 -5.62
C LYS A 14 16.97 0.36 -6.02
N SER A 15 16.56 0.37 -7.29
CA SER A 15 15.32 1.05 -7.71
C SER A 15 14.10 0.41 -7.07
N ASP A 16 14.02 -0.92 -7.04
CA ASP A 16 12.96 -1.66 -6.35
C ASP A 16 12.92 -1.37 -4.84
N LEU A 17 14.08 -1.33 -4.18
CA LEU A 17 14.15 -1.01 -2.75
C LEU A 17 13.86 0.47 -2.43
N ALA A 18 14.14 1.39 -3.35
CA ALA A 18 13.83 2.80 -3.21
C ALA A 18 12.35 3.11 -3.53
N GLU A 19 11.73 2.41 -4.49
CA GLU A 19 10.29 2.49 -4.75
C GLU A 19 9.46 1.85 -3.63
N ARG A 20 9.93 0.74 -3.04
CA ARG A 20 9.31 0.10 -1.87
C ARG A 20 9.21 1.00 -0.64
N LYS A 21 9.98 2.10 -0.57
CA LYS A 21 9.99 2.99 0.59
C LYS A 21 8.72 3.81 0.78
N ASN A 22 7.86 3.96 -0.23
CA ASN A 22 6.64 4.76 -0.07
C ASN A 22 5.45 4.18 -0.82
N GLU A 23 5.27 2.86 -0.72
CA GLU A 23 4.07 2.19 -1.20
C GLU A 23 2.97 2.18 -0.12
N VAL A 24 2.78 3.30 0.57
CA VAL A 24 1.79 3.43 1.66
C VAL A 24 0.40 3.01 1.16
N LEU A 25 0.01 3.44 -0.05
CA LEU A 25 -1.25 3.02 -0.67
C LEU A 25 -1.35 1.50 -0.78
N LEU A 26 -0.32 0.80 -1.28
CA LEU A 26 -0.38 -0.65 -1.45
C LEU A 26 -0.41 -1.39 -0.13
N GLN A 27 0.33 -0.92 0.88
CA GLN A 27 0.31 -1.52 2.22
C GLN A 27 -1.07 -1.37 2.88
N VAL A 28 -1.70 -0.20 2.73
CA VAL A 28 -3.04 0.05 3.25
C VAL A 28 -4.09 -0.75 2.49
N LEU A 29 -3.97 -0.87 1.17
CA LEU A 29 -4.86 -1.71 0.37
C LEU A 29 -4.71 -3.19 0.72
N GLU A 30 -3.50 -3.67 1.00
CA GLU A 30 -3.25 -5.05 1.47
C GLU A 30 -3.88 -5.31 2.85
N LEU A 31 -3.85 -4.32 3.74
CA LEU A 31 -4.55 -4.37 5.02
C LEU A 31 -6.06 -4.46 4.82
N LEU A 32 -6.65 -3.55 4.03
CA LEU A 32 -8.09 -3.56 3.73
C LEU A 32 -8.53 -4.85 3.04
N GLU A 33 -7.73 -5.37 2.12
CA GLU A 33 -7.96 -6.63 1.43
C GLU A 33 -7.97 -7.78 2.43
N THR A 34 -7.05 -7.78 3.38
CA THR A 34 -7.00 -8.77 4.45
C THR A 34 -8.28 -8.73 5.29
N PHE A 35 -8.71 -7.56 5.76
CA PHE A 35 -9.94 -7.39 6.54
C PHE A 35 -11.21 -7.77 5.77
N ARG A 36 -11.27 -7.50 4.46
CA ARG A 36 -12.45 -7.78 3.62
C ARG A 36 -12.46 -9.21 3.05
N SER A 37 -11.35 -9.95 3.11
CA SER A 37 -11.24 -11.25 2.45
C SER A 37 -11.88 -12.43 3.20
N ASP A 38 -12.57 -12.21 4.34
CA ASP A 38 -13.20 -13.24 5.22
C ASP A 38 -12.29 -14.43 5.58
N LYS A 39 -10.98 -14.31 5.36
CA LYS A 39 -10.00 -15.36 5.62
C LYS A 39 -9.47 -15.19 7.05
N ASN A 40 -9.74 -16.18 7.89
CA ASN A 40 -9.19 -16.25 9.25
C ASN A 40 -7.65 -16.29 9.19
N GLU A 41 -7.03 -15.37 9.95
CA GLU A 41 -5.58 -15.20 10.15
C GLU A 41 -4.76 -14.90 8.89
N LYS A 42 -4.60 -13.60 8.60
CA LYS A 42 -3.58 -13.10 7.69
C LYS A 42 -2.84 -11.94 8.32
N MET A 43 -1.51 -11.95 8.19
CA MET A 43 -0.64 -10.85 8.58
C MET A 43 -0.31 -10.03 7.34
N ALA A 44 -0.64 -8.74 7.36
CA ALA A 44 -0.16 -7.79 6.36
C ALA A 44 1.21 -7.23 6.82
N ARG A 45 2.18 -7.19 5.92
CA ARG A 45 3.50 -6.59 6.22
C ARG A 45 3.42 -5.09 6.01
N ILE A 46 3.37 -4.33 7.09
CA ILE A 46 3.36 -2.87 7.05
C ILE A 46 4.73 -2.27 7.42
N SER A 47 5.02 -1.12 6.85
CA SER A 47 6.21 -0.32 7.19
C SER A 47 6.08 0.27 8.60
N SER A 48 7.22 0.58 9.24
CA SER A 48 7.22 1.22 10.56
C SER A 48 6.50 2.56 10.56
N GLU A 49 6.62 3.34 9.48
CA GLU A 49 5.93 4.62 9.31
C GLU A 49 4.40 4.43 9.30
N LEU A 50 3.91 3.40 8.61
CA LEU A 50 2.49 3.06 8.62
C LEU A 50 2.06 2.50 9.98
N THR A 51 2.91 1.74 10.67
CA THR A 51 2.64 1.26 12.03
C THR A 51 2.37 2.43 12.97
N GLU A 52 3.23 3.47 12.97
CA GLU A 52 3.05 4.66 13.81
C GLU A 52 1.73 5.38 13.49
N ILE A 53 1.35 5.49 12.22
CA ILE A 53 0.04 6.07 11.83
C ILE A 53 -1.12 5.24 12.37
N LEU A 54 -1.02 3.91 12.30
CA LEU A 54 -2.08 2.96 12.67
C LEU A 54 -2.14 2.65 14.18
N GLU A 55 -1.12 3.01 14.97
CA GLU A 55 -1.17 2.96 16.44
C GLU A 55 -2.28 3.87 17.00
N ASN A 56 -2.63 4.93 16.27
CA ASN A 56 -3.82 5.72 16.57
C ASN A 56 -5.07 5.04 16.01
N GLU A 57 -5.92 4.54 16.90
CA GLU A 57 -7.17 3.85 16.57
C GLU A 57 -8.11 4.69 15.68
N GLU A 58 -8.14 6.01 15.87
CA GLU A 58 -8.96 6.92 15.04
C GLU A 58 -8.49 6.92 13.58
N ASN A 59 -7.18 6.85 13.35
CA ASN A 59 -6.61 6.80 12.01
C ASN A 59 -6.93 5.47 11.33
N LEU A 60 -6.82 4.36 12.07
CA LEU A 60 -7.19 3.04 11.59
C LEU A 60 -8.69 3.01 11.23
N GLU A 61 -9.56 3.52 12.08
CA GLU A 61 -11.00 3.57 11.84
C GLU A 61 -11.33 4.37 10.57
N LYS A 62 -10.70 5.54 10.37
CA LYS A 62 -10.86 6.33 9.13
C LYS A 62 -10.47 5.53 7.88
N ILE A 63 -9.34 4.83 7.93
CA ILE A 63 -8.85 4.01 6.81
C ILE A 63 -9.80 2.84 6.51
N LEU A 64 -10.25 2.12 7.55
CA LEU A 64 -11.16 0.97 7.39
C LEU A 64 -12.52 1.38 6.80
N ASN A 65 -13.00 2.58 7.14
CA ASN A 65 -14.29 3.10 6.74
C ASN A 65 -14.29 3.88 5.42
N ALA A 66 -13.14 4.04 4.75
CA ALA A 66 -13.06 4.71 3.46
C ALA A 66 -14.01 4.04 2.43
N LYS A 67 -14.83 4.86 1.75
CA LYS A 67 -15.88 4.38 0.84
C LYS A 67 -15.38 4.13 -0.57
N ASN A 68 -14.37 4.88 -0.99
CA ASN A 68 -13.73 4.76 -2.29
C ASN A 68 -12.25 5.14 -2.24
N LEU A 69 -11.57 4.93 -3.37
CA LEU A 69 -10.14 5.18 -3.53
C LEU A 69 -9.80 6.66 -3.34
N GLU A 70 -10.65 7.58 -3.79
CA GLU A 70 -10.44 9.02 -3.62
C GLU A 70 -10.46 9.43 -2.14
N GLU A 71 -11.47 8.98 -1.38
CA GLU A 71 -11.55 9.22 0.06
C GLU A 71 -10.34 8.62 0.79
N LEU A 72 -9.94 7.40 0.43
CA LEU A 72 -8.76 6.76 1.00
C LEU A 72 -7.50 7.59 0.73
N LEU A 73 -7.29 8.05 -0.51
CA LEU A 73 -6.13 8.87 -0.86
C LEU A 73 -6.10 10.18 -0.07
N ASN A 74 -7.24 10.85 0.09
CA ASN A 74 -7.35 12.07 0.88
C ASN A 74 -6.99 11.84 2.35
N ILE A 75 -7.44 10.73 2.93
CA ILE A 75 -7.06 10.32 4.30
C ILE A 75 -5.55 10.11 4.37
N LEU A 76 -4.97 9.36 3.43
CA LEU A 76 -3.54 9.06 3.45
C LEU A 76 -2.66 10.29 3.24
N ILE A 77 -3.07 11.24 2.39
CA ILE A 77 -2.37 12.52 2.21
C ILE A 77 -2.37 13.32 3.51
N ALA A 78 -3.52 13.40 4.21
CA ALA A 78 -3.63 14.11 5.47
C ALA A 78 -2.79 13.47 6.60
N LEU A 79 -2.71 12.13 6.62
CA LEU A 79 -1.96 11.39 7.64
C LEU A 79 -0.46 11.32 7.39
N ASN A 80 -0.02 11.48 6.13
CA ASN A 80 1.38 11.30 5.74
C ASN A 80 2.11 12.62 5.46
N GLU A 81 1.65 13.73 6.07
CA GLU A 81 2.32 15.04 6.09
C GLU A 81 2.86 15.50 4.72
N ASP A 82 1.98 15.56 3.71
CA ASP A 82 2.31 16.02 2.34
C ASP A 82 3.35 15.16 1.57
N LYS A 83 3.59 13.91 1.98
CA LYS A 83 4.40 12.98 1.18
C LYS A 83 3.65 12.56 -0.09
N MET A 84 4.39 12.46 -1.19
CA MET A 84 3.86 11.97 -2.47
C MET A 84 3.41 10.50 -2.35
N ILE A 85 2.18 10.22 -2.80
CA ILE A 85 1.63 8.87 -2.88
C ILE A 85 1.54 8.46 -4.36
N LYS A 86 2.20 7.34 -4.71
CA LYS A 86 2.10 6.75 -6.04
C LYS A 86 0.73 6.08 -6.19
N VAL A 87 -0.06 6.57 -7.15
CA VAL A 87 -1.35 5.96 -7.55
C VAL A 87 -1.11 5.03 -8.72
N TYR A 88 -1.70 3.84 -8.66
CA TYR A 88 -1.56 2.79 -9.67
C TYR A 88 -2.79 2.75 -10.58
N GLU A 89 -2.64 2.19 -11.77
CA GLU A 89 -3.77 2.00 -12.70
C GLU A 89 -4.86 1.11 -12.10
N ASP A 90 -6.13 1.42 -12.40
CA ASP A 90 -7.29 0.68 -11.92
C ASP A 90 -7.23 -0.82 -12.26
N SER A 91 -6.70 -1.16 -13.44
CA SER A 91 -6.49 -2.55 -13.88
C SER A 91 -5.60 -3.33 -12.91
N TYR A 92 -4.46 -2.75 -12.56
CA TYR A 92 -3.51 -3.31 -11.59
C TYR A 92 -4.13 -3.44 -10.20
N LEU A 93 -4.84 -2.41 -9.76
CA LEU A 93 -5.48 -2.40 -8.44
C LEU A 93 -6.58 -3.47 -8.34
N LYS A 94 -7.41 -3.64 -9.37
CA LYS A 94 -8.45 -4.69 -9.43
C LYS A 94 -7.88 -6.09 -9.37
N GLU A 95 -6.77 -6.34 -10.09
CA GLU A 95 -6.11 -7.63 -10.09
C GLU A 95 -5.53 -7.97 -8.71
N LYS A 96 -4.89 -7.00 -8.06
CA LYS A 96 -4.17 -7.21 -6.81
C LYS A 96 -5.05 -7.21 -5.56
N PHE A 97 -6.13 -6.42 -5.55
CA PHE A 97 -7.01 -6.22 -4.38
C PHE A 97 -8.49 -6.44 -4.74
N PRO A 98 -8.87 -7.67 -5.16
CA PRO A 98 -10.22 -7.93 -5.69
C PRO A 98 -11.34 -7.75 -4.66
N ASN A 99 -11.08 -7.90 -3.35
CA ASN A 99 -12.10 -7.71 -2.32
C ASN A 99 -12.27 -6.22 -1.94
N VAL A 100 -11.23 -5.40 -2.10
CA VAL A 100 -11.30 -3.94 -1.89
C VAL A 100 -11.84 -3.22 -3.13
N MET A 101 -11.31 -3.54 -4.30
CA MET A 101 -11.53 -2.85 -5.58
C MET A 101 -12.81 -3.31 -6.29
N VAL A 102 -13.86 -3.56 -5.52
CA VAL A 102 -15.20 -3.77 -6.07
C VAL A 102 -15.66 -2.52 -6.81
N ASP A 103 -16.53 -2.64 -7.82
CA ASP A 103 -16.94 -1.54 -8.71
C ASP A 103 -17.41 -0.24 -8.02
N LYS A 104 -17.82 -0.32 -6.74
CA LYS A 104 -18.22 0.85 -5.95
C LYS A 104 -17.02 1.59 -5.33
N PHE A 105 -15.91 0.92 -5.05
CA PHE A 105 -14.74 1.49 -4.39
C PHE A 105 -13.83 2.27 -5.35
N LEU A 106 -13.87 1.96 -6.65
CA LEU A 106 -13.15 2.72 -7.69
C LEU A 106 -13.94 3.90 -8.26
N LYS A 107 -15.17 4.12 -7.77
CA LYS A 107 -16.08 5.18 -8.24
C LYS A 107 -16.16 6.36 -7.29
#